data_AF-A0A0D6Q8N3-F1
#
_entry.id   AF-A0A0D6Q8N3-F1
#
_cell.length_a   1.000
_cell.length_b   1.000
_cell.length_c   1.000
_cell.angle_alpha   90.00
_cell.angle_beta   90.00
_cell.angle_gamma   90.00
#
_symmetry.space_group_name_H-M   'P 1'
#
loop_
_entity.id
_entity.type
_entity.pdbx_description
1 polymer ?
#
loop_
_entity_poly.entity_id
_entity_poly.type
_entity_poly.pdbx_seq_one_letter_code
_entity_poly.pdbx_strand_id
1 'polypeptide(L)'
;MTGPAEQPALPSATEDTPEIPGWAEKSVRDIFAALPTRDTRIDAVRDAYLDCIAGAGRTEDLDMEHDRCRLRAMTTLDTDGLLPADQLKDLDQRLAALEADITANL
;
A
#
# COMPACT_ATOMS: atom_id res chain seq x y z
N MET A 1 7.47 -0.74 -59.19
CA MET A 1 7.18 -1.70 -58.11
C MET A 1 7.63 -1.04 -56.82
N THR A 2 6.70 -0.60 -55.98
CA THR A 2 7.03 0.01 -54.69
C THR A 2 6.06 -0.59 -53.67
N GLY A 3 6.52 -1.57 -52.89
CA GLY A 3 5.77 -2.09 -51.75
C GLY A 3 5.85 -1.11 -50.58
N PRO A 4 4.82 -0.98 -49.72
CA PRO A 4 4.90 -0.14 -48.54
C PRO A 4 5.87 -0.74 -47.53
N ALA A 5 6.76 0.10 -47.00
CA ALA A 5 7.64 -0.25 -45.89
C ALA A 5 6.79 -0.52 -44.64
N GLU A 6 6.85 -1.76 -44.15
CA GLU A 6 6.33 -2.15 -42.85
C GLU A 6 7.06 -1.33 -41.78
N GLN A 7 6.33 -0.45 -41.08
CA GLN A 7 6.83 0.22 -39.90
C GLN A 7 6.96 -0.83 -38.78
N PRO A 8 8.05 -0.81 -37.99
CA PRO A 8 8.14 -1.69 -36.83
C PRO A 8 7.05 -1.29 -35.84
N ALA A 9 6.11 -2.20 -35.57
CA ALA A 9 5.23 -2.07 -34.43
C ALA A 9 6.10 -2.10 -33.16
N LEU A 10 6.30 -0.93 -32.56
CA LEU A 10 6.85 -0.82 -31.22
C LEU A 10 5.93 -1.65 -30.30
N PRO A 11 6.45 -2.63 -29.55
CA PRO A 11 5.66 -3.29 -28.54
C PRO A 11 5.30 -2.23 -27.50
N SER A 12 4.02 -1.87 -27.42
CA SER A 12 3.48 -1.18 -26.26
C SER A 12 3.50 -2.19 -25.11
N ALA A 13 4.66 -2.33 -24.47
CA ALA A 13 4.76 -2.98 -23.18
C ALA A 13 4.10 -2.03 -22.17
N THR A 14 2.78 -2.07 -22.10
CA THR A 14 2.04 -1.65 -20.90
C THR A 14 2.23 -2.75 -19.86
N GLU A 15 3.48 -3.06 -19.51
CA GLU A 15 3.79 -3.78 -18.29
C GLU A 15 3.70 -2.74 -17.18
N ASP A 16 2.45 -2.43 -16.83
CA ASP A 16 2.11 -1.71 -15.62
C ASP A 16 2.65 -2.57 -14.48
N THR A 17 3.87 -2.25 -14.05
CA THR A 17 4.45 -2.94 -12.91
C THR A 17 3.61 -2.45 -11.74
N PRO A 18 2.94 -3.35 -11.00
CA PRO A 18 1.99 -2.94 -10.00
C PRO A 18 2.68 -1.96 -9.04
N GLU A 19 1.98 -0.87 -8.74
CA GLU A 19 2.46 0.24 -7.93
C GLU A 19 2.96 -0.28 -6.57
N ILE A 20 2.34 -1.36 -6.09
CA ILE A 20 2.76 -2.13 -4.92
C ILE A 20 3.06 -3.58 -5.30
N PRO A 21 4.18 -4.15 -4.80
CA PRO A 21 4.42 -5.58 -4.93
C PRO A 21 3.31 -6.42 -4.27
N GLY A 22 2.81 -7.48 -4.93
CA GLY A 22 1.74 -8.32 -4.37
C GLY A 22 2.06 -8.97 -3.00
N TRP A 23 3.35 -9.07 -2.64
CA TRP A 23 3.77 -9.50 -1.30
C TRP A 23 3.42 -8.46 -0.22
N ALA A 24 3.53 -7.17 -0.53
CA ALA A 24 3.26 -6.09 0.40
C ALA A 24 1.76 -5.97 0.69
N GLU A 25 0.90 -6.11 -0.33
CA GLU A 25 -0.55 -6.19 -0.12
C GLU A 25 -0.92 -7.33 0.85
N LYS A 26 -0.35 -8.52 0.63
CA LYS A 26 -0.56 -9.66 1.53
C LYS A 26 -0.08 -9.36 2.95
N SER A 27 1.11 -8.76 3.11
CA SER A 27 1.65 -8.40 4.42
C SER A 27 0.72 -7.44 5.18
N VAL A 28 0.14 -6.44 4.51
CA VAL A 28 -0.86 -5.57 5.14
C VAL A 28 -2.07 -6.37 5.61
N ARG A 29 -2.63 -7.22 4.75
CA ARG A 29 -3.78 -8.05 5.12
C ARG A 29 -3.47 -8.95 6.31
N ASP A 30 -2.28 -9.55 6.36
CA ASP A 30 -1.83 -10.41 7.45
C ASP A 30 -1.64 -9.61 8.77
N ILE A 31 -1.09 -8.39 8.70
CA ILE A 31 -0.94 -7.50 9.87
C ILE A 31 -2.31 -7.16 10.47
N PHE A 32 -3.28 -6.76 9.65
CA PHE A 32 -4.62 -6.44 10.13
C PHE A 32 -5.38 -7.69 10.62
N ALA A 33 -5.20 -8.84 9.98
CA ALA A 33 -5.82 -10.10 10.40
C ALA A 33 -5.30 -10.61 11.76
N ALA A 34 -4.10 -10.19 12.18
CA ALA A 34 -3.51 -10.53 13.47
C ALA A 34 -4.10 -9.72 14.64
N LEU A 35 -4.91 -8.69 14.37
CA LEU A 35 -5.57 -7.92 15.42
C LEU A 35 -6.55 -8.81 16.20
N PRO A 36 -6.59 -8.71 17.54
CA PRO A 36 -7.49 -9.51 18.37
C PRO A 36 -8.96 -9.09 18.22
N THR A 37 -9.20 -7.88 17.70
CA THR A 37 -10.54 -7.34 17.42
C THR A 37 -10.92 -7.58 15.97
N ARG A 38 -12.14 -8.08 15.73
CA ARG A 38 -12.73 -8.18 14.39
C ARG A 38 -13.90 -7.22 14.28
N ASP A 39 -13.68 -6.10 13.61
CA ASP A 39 -14.68 -5.08 13.28
C ASP A 39 -14.57 -4.78 11.77
N THR A 40 -15.68 -4.75 11.06
CA THR A 40 -15.69 -4.49 9.60
C THR A 40 -15.21 -3.08 9.25
N ARG A 41 -15.24 -2.15 10.20
CA ARG A 41 -14.66 -0.80 10.04
C ARG A 41 -13.13 -0.86 10.00
N ILE A 42 -12.50 -1.79 10.72
CA ILE A 42 -11.05 -2.03 10.65
C ILE A 42 -10.69 -2.55 9.25
N ASP A 43 -11.50 -3.43 8.67
CA ASP A 43 -11.32 -3.89 7.28
C ASP A 43 -11.41 -2.72 6.28
N ALA A 44 -12.35 -1.80 6.48
CA ALA A 44 -12.47 -0.60 5.64
C ALA A 44 -11.25 0.32 5.77
N VAL A 45 -10.68 0.48 6.97
CA VAL A 45 -9.42 1.23 7.17
C VAL A 45 -8.24 0.53 6.48
N ARG A 46 -8.15 -0.79 6.58
CA ARG A 46 -7.13 -1.58 5.88
C ARG A 46 -7.19 -1.34 4.38
N ASP A 47 -8.37 -1.46 3.79
CA ASP A 47 -8.56 -1.34 2.36
C ASP A 47 -8.29 0.11 1.90
N ALA A 48 -8.71 1.12 2.68
CA ALA A 48 -8.36 2.51 2.42
C ALA A 48 -6.85 2.81 2.55
N TYR A 49 -6.16 2.13 3.46
CA TYR A 49 -4.70 2.21 3.57
C TYR A 49 -4.03 1.60 2.35
N LEU A 50 -4.44 0.40 1.92
CA LEU A 50 -3.95 -0.26 0.70
C LEU A 50 -4.13 0.61 -0.55
N ASP A 51 -5.31 1.21 -0.72
CA ASP A 51 -5.58 2.13 -1.83
C ASP A 51 -4.68 3.37 -1.79
N CYS A 52 -4.40 3.88 -0.57
CA CYS A 52 -3.53 5.04 -0.38
C CYS A 52 -2.09 4.74 -0.79
N ILE A 53 -1.52 3.63 -0.30
CA ILE A 53 -0.14 3.25 -0.64
C ILE A 53 -0.02 2.90 -2.12
N ALA A 54 -1.06 2.30 -2.75
CA ALA A 54 -1.06 2.03 -4.18
C ALA A 54 -1.03 3.33 -5.00
N GLY A 55 -1.78 4.34 -4.56
CA GLY A 55 -1.80 5.66 -5.17
C GLY A 55 -0.53 6.52 -4.94
N ALA A 56 0.38 6.12 -4.05
CA ALA A 56 1.61 6.87 -3.76
C ALA A 56 2.63 6.81 -4.93
N GLY A 57 2.51 5.81 -5.81
CA GLY A 57 3.39 5.62 -6.96
C GLY A 57 4.85 5.30 -6.57
N ARG A 58 5.79 5.53 -7.50
CA ARG A 58 7.25 5.40 -7.25
C ARG A 58 7.91 6.77 -7.31
N THR A 59 7.53 7.65 -6.38
CA THR A 59 8.04 9.01 -6.30
C THR A 59 9.33 9.06 -5.46
N GLU A 60 10.11 10.15 -5.59
CA GLU A 60 11.32 10.38 -4.78
C GLU A 60 10.98 10.50 -3.28
N ASP A 61 9.73 10.86 -2.97
CA ASP A 61 9.20 11.04 -1.61
C ASP A 61 8.33 9.86 -1.13
N LEU A 62 8.55 8.66 -1.68
CA LEU A 62 7.72 7.48 -1.38
C LEU A 62 7.57 7.20 0.12
N ASP A 63 8.65 7.31 0.89
CA ASP A 63 8.62 7.13 2.34
C ASP A 63 7.68 8.13 3.02
N MET A 64 7.63 9.38 2.54
CA MET A 64 6.76 10.42 3.07
C MET A 64 5.29 10.15 2.75
N GLU A 65 4.99 9.67 1.54
CA GLU A 65 3.62 9.32 1.14
C GLU A 65 3.12 8.07 1.88
N HIS A 66 3.97 7.07 2.08
CA HIS A 66 3.66 5.92 2.93
C HIS A 66 3.38 6.35 4.38
N ASP A 67 4.28 7.14 5.00
CA ASP A 67 4.08 7.69 6.34
C ASP A 67 2.74 8.45 6.45
N ARG A 68 2.37 9.22 5.43
CA ARG A 68 1.09 9.93 5.37
C ARG A 68 -0.09 8.97 5.32
N CYS A 69 -0.02 7.91 4.52
CA CYS A 69 -1.03 6.86 4.46
C CYS A 69 -1.20 6.16 5.82
N ARG A 70 -0.09 5.79 6.47
CA ARG A 70 -0.10 5.18 7.81
C ARG A 70 -0.75 6.09 8.84
N LEU A 71 -0.32 7.36 8.91
CA LEU A 71 -0.87 8.32 9.87
C LEU A 71 -2.37 8.54 9.68
N ARG A 72 -2.86 8.57 8.44
CA ARG A 72 -4.30 8.68 8.14
C ARG A 72 -5.06 7.46 8.66
N ALA A 73 -4.54 6.25 8.44
CA ALA A 73 -5.14 5.03 8.96
C ALA A 73 -5.17 5.02 10.50
N MET A 74 -4.04 5.37 11.15
CA MET A 74 -3.95 5.40 12.62
C MET A 74 -4.90 6.44 13.22
N THR A 75 -4.97 7.63 12.63
CA THR A 75 -5.89 8.69 13.07
C THR A 75 -7.35 8.23 12.98
N THR A 76 -7.70 7.48 11.93
CA THR A 76 -9.07 6.98 11.74
C THR A 76 -9.40 5.92 12.79
N LEU A 77 -8.50 4.96 13.04
CA LEU A 77 -8.68 3.93 14.06
C LEU A 77 -8.79 4.52 15.48
N ASP A 78 -8.00 5.55 15.79
CA ASP A 78 -8.03 6.26 17.06
C ASP A 78 -9.31 7.08 17.23
N THR A 79 -9.67 7.89 16.24
CA THR A 79 -10.87 8.77 16.29
C THR A 79 -12.16 7.96 16.42
N ASP A 80 -12.25 6.83 15.72
CA ASP A 80 -13.42 5.95 15.76
C ASP A 80 -13.42 5.00 16.96
N GLY A 81 -12.36 5.02 17.79
CA GLY A 81 -12.19 4.17 18.97
C GLY A 81 -12.18 2.68 18.64
N LEU A 82 -11.65 2.31 17.47
CA LEU A 82 -11.69 0.94 16.94
C LEU A 82 -10.67 0.01 17.61
N LEU A 83 -9.57 0.59 18.11
CA LEU A 83 -8.49 -0.13 18.75
C LEU A 83 -8.05 0.59 20.04
N PRO A 84 -7.69 -0.16 21.10
CA PRO A 84 -7.06 0.44 22.27
C PRO A 84 -5.64 0.94 21.94
N ALA A 85 -5.15 1.89 22.74
CA ALA A 85 -3.89 2.60 22.47
C ALA A 85 -2.65 1.68 22.33
N ASP A 86 -2.62 0.57 23.04
CA ASP A 86 -1.56 -0.44 22.94
C ASP A 86 -1.58 -1.16 21.59
N GLN A 87 -2.77 -1.52 21.09
CA GLN A 87 -2.93 -2.14 19.77
C GLN A 87 -2.70 -1.14 18.63
N LEU A 88 -3.11 0.13 18.79
CA LEU A 88 -2.78 1.19 17.84
C LEU A 88 -1.26 1.35 17.69
N LYS A 89 -0.54 1.36 18.81
CA LYS A 89 0.92 1.48 18.80
C LYS A 89 1.59 0.27 18.16
N ASP A 90 1.15 -0.96 18.46
CA ASP A 90 1.69 -2.17 17.85
C ASP A 90 1.43 -2.20 16.34
N LEU A 91 0.22 -1.80 15.91
CA LEU A 91 -0.14 -1.71 14.50
C LEU A 91 0.70 -0.67 13.75
N ASP A 92 0.87 0.53 14.32
CA ASP A 92 1.70 1.59 13.74
C ASP A 92 3.14 1.11 13.53
N GLN A 93 3.73 0.45 14.53
CA GLN A 93 5.08 -0.10 14.43
C GLN A 93 5.23 -1.17 13.35
N ARG A 94 4.23 -2.05 13.21
CA ARG A 94 4.23 -3.10 12.17
C ARG A 94 4.09 -2.53 10.76
N LEU A 95 3.22 -1.54 10.59
CA LEU A 95 3.04 -0.87 9.31
C LEU A 95 4.29 -0.08 8.93
N ALA A 96 4.89 0.65 9.86
CA ALA A 96 6.15 1.36 9.62
C ALA A 96 7.29 0.42 9.20
N ALA A 97 7.40 -0.75 9.85
CA ALA A 97 8.39 -1.76 9.47
C ALA A 97 8.13 -2.34 8.07
N LEU A 98 6.87 -2.56 7.71
CA LEU A 98 6.49 -3.01 6.37
C LEU A 98 6.81 -1.96 5.31
N GLU A 99 6.51 -0.69 5.56
CA GLU A 99 6.80 0.40 4.62
C GLU A 99 8.30 0.54 4.37
N ALA A 100 9.13 0.44 5.41
CA ALA A 100 10.58 0.40 5.26
C ALA A 100 11.06 -0.81 4.42
N ASP A 101 10.43 -1.97 4.57
CA ASP A 101 10.72 -3.16 3.76
C ASP A 101 10.27 -2.98 2.30
N ILE A 102 9.15 -2.29 2.06
CA ILE A 102 8.70 -1.95 0.70
C ILE A 102 9.76 -1.07 0.03
N THR A 103 10.15 0.03 0.67
CA THR A 103 11.17 0.95 0.12
C THR A 103 12.50 0.25 -0.10
N ALA A 104 12.90 -0.68 0.77
CA ALA A 104 14.16 -1.42 0.63
C ALA A 104 14.15 -2.46 -0.51
N ASN A 105 12.97 -2.92 -0.95
CA ASN A 105 12.80 -3.96 -1.96
C ASN A 105 12.18 -3.46 -3.28
N LEU A 106 12.07 -2.15 -3.47
CA LEU A 106 11.70 -1.50 -4.75
C LEU A 106 12.93 -1.31 -5.66
#